data_AF-A0A6N9EPQ5-F1
#
_entry.id   AF-A0A6N9EPQ5-F1
#
_cell.length_a   1.000
_cell.length_b   1.000
_cell.length_c   1.000
_cell.angle_alpha   90.00
_cell.angle_beta   90.00
_cell.angle_gamma   90.00
#
_symmetry.space_group_name_H-M   'P 1'
#
loop_
_entity.id
_entity.type
_entity.pdbx_description
1 polymer ?
#
loop_
_entity_poly.entity_id
_entity_poly.type
_entity_poly.pdbx_seq_one_letter_code
_entity_poly.pdbx_strand_id
1 'polypeptide(L)'
;MTAPLPDGVEPAESSDPDFWHLRESYTFDRNVIAEIRRAANTGIYRIRGWGAKRHLPTLDDLVFLGASMSRYPLEGYREACGTDVVIGEDRAERPVHLKIPVTIAGMSFGSLSAQAKEALGRGASAAGTSTTTGDGGMTEEERQHSSTLVYQYLPSRYGMNPDHLRVADAIE
;
A
#
# COMPACT_ATOMS: atom_id res chain seq x y z
N MET A 1 23.77 17.87 12.07
CA MET A 1 24.35 19.23 12.16
C MET A 1 23.30 20.20 11.66
N THR A 2 22.47 20.73 12.56
CA THR A 2 21.43 21.72 12.26
C THR A 2 22.09 23.10 12.19
N ALA A 3 21.79 23.86 11.14
CA ALA A 3 22.28 25.23 11.01
C ALA A 3 21.71 26.13 12.14
N PRO A 4 22.48 27.08 12.68
CA PRO A 4 21.97 27.99 13.69
C PRO A 4 20.97 28.98 13.07
N LEU A 5 19.92 29.30 13.83
CA LEU A 5 18.94 30.34 13.46
C LEU A 5 19.57 31.73 13.60
N PRO A 6 19.15 32.71 12.77
CA PRO A 6 19.66 34.08 12.84
C PRO A 6 19.29 34.77 14.16
N ASP A 7 20.22 35.57 14.69
CA ASP A 7 20.06 36.30 15.96
C ASP A 7 18.89 37.29 15.91
N GLY A 8 17.98 37.19 16.89
CA GLY A 8 16.94 38.19 17.14
C GLY A 8 15.48 37.73 16.99
N VAL A 9 15.21 36.44 16.78
CA VAL A 9 13.85 35.88 16.85
C VAL A 9 13.75 35.06 18.14
N GLU A 10 13.14 35.63 19.18
CA GLU A 10 12.72 34.82 20.33
C GLU A 10 11.72 33.77 19.84
N PRO A 11 11.88 32.47 20.18
CA PRO A 11 10.87 31.49 19.89
C PRO A 11 9.62 31.89 20.67
N ALA A 12 8.50 32.08 19.97
CA ALA A 12 7.22 32.28 20.62
C ALA A 12 6.97 31.08 21.55
N GLU A 13 7.02 31.29 22.86
CA GLU A 13 6.57 30.31 23.85
C GLU A 13 5.05 30.15 23.69
N SER A 14 4.65 29.24 22.81
CA SER A 14 3.26 28.78 22.76
C SER A 14 3.04 27.81 23.92
N SER A 15 2.22 28.20 24.89
CA SER A 15 1.78 27.36 26.00
C SER A 15 0.69 26.34 25.62
N ASP A 16 0.52 26.06 24.33
CA ASP A 16 -0.49 25.15 23.81
C ASP A 16 0.16 23.77 23.54
N PRO A 17 -0.19 22.70 24.29
CA PRO A 17 0.37 21.36 24.10
C PRO A 17 0.06 20.76 22.71
N ASP A 18 -0.84 21.39 21.94
CA ASP A 18 -1.26 20.98 20.59
C ASP A 18 -0.66 21.85 19.46
N PHE A 19 0.58 22.33 19.62
CA PHE A 19 1.25 23.17 18.60
C PHE A 19 1.41 22.51 17.22
N TRP A 20 1.19 21.20 17.12
CA TRP A 20 1.08 20.48 15.86
C TRP A 20 -0.38 20.44 15.39
N HIS A 21 -0.81 21.45 14.64
CA HIS A 21 -2.12 21.41 13.98
C HIS A 21 -2.20 20.23 12.99
N LEU A 22 -2.70 19.08 13.46
CA LEU A 22 -2.92 17.90 12.64
C LEU A 22 -3.96 18.23 11.55
N ARG A 23 -3.49 18.36 10.31
CA ARG A 23 -4.32 18.59 9.15
C ARG A 23 -4.99 17.27 8.73
N GLU A 24 -6.32 17.29 8.62
CA GLU A 24 -7.06 16.13 8.12
C GLU A 24 -6.71 15.84 6.66
N SER A 25 -6.52 14.56 6.34
CA SER A 25 -6.32 14.10 4.98
C SER A 25 -7.59 14.36 4.16
N TYR A 26 -7.41 14.92 2.97
CA TYR A 26 -8.54 15.14 2.07
C TYR A 26 -9.18 13.81 1.62
N THR A 27 -8.35 12.82 1.30
CA THR A 27 -8.79 11.53 0.76
C THR A 27 -9.20 10.54 1.85
N PHE A 28 -8.52 10.60 3.00
CA PHE A 28 -8.75 9.71 4.14
C PHE A 28 -9.24 10.52 5.34
N ASP A 29 -10.42 11.12 5.20
CA ASP A 29 -11.08 11.81 6.30
C ASP A 29 -11.46 10.83 7.44
N ARG A 30 -11.88 11.36 8.59
CA ARG A 30 -12.26 10.55 9.76
C ARG A 30 -13.37 9.54 9.46
N ASN A 31 -14.31 9.85 8.56
CA ASN A 31 -15.40 8.94 8.20
C ASN A 31 -14.89 7.78 7.34
N VAL A 32 -14.01 8.06 6.37
CA VAL A 32 -13.37 7.04 5.53
C VAL A 32 -12.53 6.11 6.41
N ILE A 33 -11.71 6.65 7.30
CA ILE A 33 -10.91 5.85 8.24
C ILE A 33 -11.79 4.99 9.16
N ALA A 34 -12.89 5.55 9.67
CA ALA A 34 -13.83 4.80 10.50
C ALA A 34 -14.48 3.63 9.74
N GLU A 35 -14.84 3.83 8.48
CA GLU A 35 -15.40 2.77 7.64
C GLU A 35 -14.37 1.68 7.30
N ILE A 36 -13.12 2.05 6.99
CA ILE A 36 -12.02 1.09 6.78
C ILE A 36 -11.83 0.23 8.04
N ARG A 37 -11.78 0.84 9.22
CA ARG A 37 -11.66 0.12 10.50
C ARG A 37 -12.86 -0.79 10.77
N ARG A 38 -14.08 -0.32 10.49
CA ARG A 38 -15.30 -1.13 10.62
C ARG A 38 -15.25 -2.35 9.71
N ALA A 39 -14.90 -2.15 8.44
CA ALA A 39 -14.79 -3.24 7.45
C ALA A 39 -13.71 -4.24 7.86
N ALA A 40 -12.54 -3.79 8.29
CA ALA A 40 -11.46 -4.65 8.77
C ALA A 40 -11.86 -5.49 10.01
N ASN A 41 -12.58 -4.91 10.97
CA ASN A 41 -13.00 -5.61 12.18
C ASN A 41 -14.17 -6.58 11.97
N THR A 42 -15.05 -6.30 11.00
CA THR A 42 -16.28 -7.10 10.79
C THR A 42 -16.19 -8.06 9.62
N GLY A 43 -15.27 -7.84 8.68
CA GLY A 43 -15.23 -8.54 7.39
C GLY A 43 -16.39 -8.17 6.45
N ILE A 44 -17.26 -7.22 6.83
CA ILE A 44 -18.45 -6.84 6.07
C ILE A 44 -18.16 -5.58 5.26
N TYR A 45 -18.05 -5.74 3.95
CA TYR A 45 -18.04 -4.61 3.02
C TYR A 45 -19.46 -4.08 2.83
N ARG A 46 -19.59 -2.75 2.66
CA ARG A 46 -20.87 -2.14 2.34
C ARG A 46 -21.07 -2.13 0.84
N ILE A 47 -22.14 -2.77 0.38
CA ILE A 47 -22.69 -2.50 -0.94
C ILE A 47 -23.36 -1.12 -0.86
N ARG A 48 -22.72 -0.10 -1.41
CA ARG A 48 -23.26 1.26 -1.52
C ARG A 48 -23.35 1.66 -2.99
N GLY A 49 -24.45 2.32 -3.36
CA GLY A 49 -24.51 3.09 -4.60
C GLY A 49 -23.72 4.41 -4.50
N TRP A 50 -23.47 5.02 -5.66
CA TRP A 50 -22.70 6.26 -5.95
C TRP A 50 -22.51 7.28 -4.79
N GLY A 51 -21.27 7.75 -4.57
CA GLY A 51 -20.88 8.97 -3.80
C GLY A 51 -20.52 10.16 -4.73
N ALA A 52 -20.28 11.43 -4.37
CA ALA A 52 -20.20 12.22 -3.14
C ALA A 52 -20.83 13.63 -3.36
N LYS A 53 -20.96 14.50 -2.33
CA LYS A 53 -21.66 15.82 -2.40
C LYS A 53 -20.77 17.08 -2.61
N ARG A 54 -19.44 16.96 -2.81
CA ARG A 54 -18.55 18.05 -3.30
C ARG A 54 -17.31 17.48 -4.01
N HIS A 55 -16.61 18.31 -4.78
CA HIS A 55 -15.71 17.87 -5.87
C HIS A 55 -14.20 17.93 -5.55
N LEU A 56 -13.45 16.91 -5.99
CA LEU A 56 -12.06 16.97 -6.46
C LEU A 56 -11.90 16.01 -7.65
N PRO A 57 -10.94 16.26 -8.57
CA PRO A 57 -10.65 15.30 -9.62
C PRO A 57 -9.77 14.13 -9.12
N THR A 58 -10.11 12.89 -9.47
CA THR A 58 -9.43 11.63 -9.09
C THR A 58 -9.54 10.60 -10.23
N LEU A 59 -9.07 9.36 -10.04
CA LEU A 59 -9.35 8.26 -10.98
C LEU A 59 -10.86 8.05 -11.21
N ASP A 60 -11.74 8.61 -10.38
CA ASP A 60 -13.21 8.58 -10.53
C ASP A 60 -13.74 9.55 -11.60
N ASP A 61 -12.93 10.49 -12.12
CA ASP A 61 -13.32 11.30 -13.30
C ASP A 61 -13.11 10.56 -14.62
N LEU A 62 -12.47 9.38 -14.57
CA LEU A 62 -12.35 8.51 -15.72
C LEU A 62 -13.67 7.74 -15.87
N VAL A 63 -14.38 7.99 -16.97
CA VAL A 63 -15.52 7.17 -17.35
C VAL A 63 -15.02 5.96 -18.13
N PHE A 64 -15.09 4.78 -17.51
CA PHE A 64 -14.88 3.52 -18.22
C PHE A 64 -16.09 3.21 -19.09
N LEU A 65 -15.89 3.14 -20.40
CA LEU A 65 -16.94 2.74 -21.33
C LEU A 65 -17.22 1.25 -21.17
N GLY A 66 -18.48 0.90 -20.93
CA GLY A 66 -18.91 -0.48 -20.84
C GLY A 66 -18.59 -1.25 -22.13
N ALA A 67 -18.11 -2.47 -21.98
CA ALA A 67 -17.69 -3.30 -23.13
C ALA A 67 -18.86 -3.74 -24.04
N SER A 68 -20.11 -3.38 -23.70
CA SER A 68 -21.36 -3.85 -24.34
C SER A 68 -21.42 -3.67 -25.85
N MET A 69 -20.61 -2.78 -26.42
CA MET A 69 -20.52 -2.58 -27.87
C MET A 69 -19.52 -3.50 -28.58
N SER A 70 -18.56 -4.08 -27.86
CA SER A 70 -17.48 -4.92 -28.42
C SER A 70 -17.45 -6.35 -27.88
N ARG A 71 -17.91 -6.60 -26.65
CA ARG A 71 -18.14 -7.95 -26.09
C ARG A 71 -19.27 -7.98 -25.07
N TYR A 72 -19.85 -9.15 -24.85
CA TYR A 72 -20.78 -9.35 -23.73
C TYR A 72 -20.03 -9.28 -22.38
N PRO A 73 -20.56 -8.57 -21.37
CA PRO A 73 -20.06 -8.65 -20.01
C PRO A 73 -20.06 -10.09 -19.51
N LEU A 74 -19.05 -10.46 -18.70
CA LEU A 74 -18.98 -11.80 -18.12
C LEU A 74 -20.19 -12.01 -17.19
N GLU A 75 -20.86 -13.13 -17.36
CA GLU A 75 -21.94 -13.53 -16.47
C GLU A 75 -21.33 -14.22 -15.24
N GLY A 76 -21.33 -13.56 -14.08
CA GLY A 76 -20.59 -14.05 -12.90
C GLY A 76 -20.98 -15.42 -12.35
N TYR A 77 -22.10 -16.02 -12.78
CA TYR A 77 -22.48 -17.40 -12.44
C TYR A 77 -22.07 -18.42 -13.52
N ARG A 78 -21.74 -17.98 -14.74
CA ARG A 78 -21.30 -18.82 -15.85
C ARG A 78 -19.79 -18.78 -16.04
N GLU A 79 -19.17 -17.64 -15.79
CA GLU A 79 -17.78 -17.35 -16.11
C GLU A 79 -17.10 -16.65 -14.93
N ALA A 80 -15.89 -17.09 -14.60
CA ALA A 80 -15.07 -16.44 -13.59
C ALA A 80 -14.33 -15.23 -14.20
N CYS A 81 -14.29 -14.12 -13.47
CA CYS A 81 -13.42 -13.00 -13.80
C CYS A 81 -12.03 -13.28 -13.23
N GLY A 82 -11.06 -13.60 -14.11
CA GLY A 82 -9.66 -13.75 -13.72
C GLY A 82 -9.07 -12.40 -13.32
N THR A 83 -8.56 -12.31 -12.10
CA THR A 83 -7.86 -11.13 -11.57
C THR A 83 -6.37 -11.39 -11.37
N ASP A 84 -5.93 -12.63 -11.61
CA ASP A 84 -4.55 -12.99 -11.42
C ASP A 84 -3.66 -12.35 -12.49
N VAL A 85 -2.42 -12.07 -12.10
CA VAL A 85 -1.44 -11.40 -12.95
C VAL A 85 -0.09 -12.08 -12.79
N VAL A 86 0.59 -12.29 -13.92
CA VAL A 86 1.97 -12.76 -13.96
C VAL A 86 2.87 -11.57 -14.30
N ILE A 87 3.74 -11.19 -13.37
CA ILE A 87 4.72 -10.11 -13.57
C ILE A 87 6.03 -10.74 -14.05
N GLY A 88 6.53 -10.26 -15.18
CA GLY A 88 7.77 -10.77 -15.79
C GLY A 88 7.57 -12.02 -16.65
N GLU A 89 6.33 -12.30 -17.09
CA GLU A 89 6.05 -13.34 -18.07
C GLU A 89 6.97 -13.19 -19.31
N ASP A 90 7.55 -14.30 -19.76
CA ASP A 90 8.52 -14.39 -20.86
C ASP A 90 9.84 -13.58 -20.70
N ARG A 91 10.04 -12.89 -19.57
CA ARG A 91 11.22 -12.03 -19.33
C ARG A 91 12.03 -12.45 -18.12
N ALA A 92 11.38 -13.01 -17.11
CA ALA A 92 12.02 -13.49 -15.89
C ALA A 92 12.13 -15.01 -15.90
N GLU A 93 13.26 -15.54 -15.42
CA GLU A 93 13.41 -16.99 -15.16
C GLU A 93 12.42 -17.47 -14.09
N ARG A 94 12.09 -16.59 -13.14
CA ARG A 94 11.12 -16.82 -12.07
C ARG A 94 10.08 -15.69 -12.04
N PRO A 95 9.05 -15.74 -12.90
CA PRO A 95 7.96 -14.76 -12.88
C PRO A 95 7.19 -14.80 -11.56
N VAL A 96 6.65 -13.66 -11.16
CA VAL A 96 5.82 -13.55 -9.95
C VAL A 96 4.34 -13.67 -10.34
N HIS A 97 3.65 -14.66 -9.76
CA HIS A 97 2.20 -14.81 -9.94
C HIS A 97 1.46 -14.29 -8.72
N LEU A 98 0.55 -13.34 -8.93
CA LEU A 98 -0.32 -12.77 -7.89
C LEU A 98 -1.78 -13.07 -8.24
N LYS A 99 -2.62 -13.33 -7.23
CA LYS A 99 -4.05 -13.61 -7.41
C LYS A 99 -4.88 -12.38 -7.76
N ILE A 100 -4.37 -11.19 -7.45
CA ILE A 100 -5.03 -9.90 -7.67
C ILE A 100 -4.01 -8.85 -8.17
N PRO A 101 -4.45 -7.83 -8.93
CA PRO A 101 -3.56 -6.81 -9.47
C PRO A 101 -3.37 -5.64 -8.48
N VAL A 102 -3.25 -5.96 -7.18
CA VAL A 102 -3.13 -4.97 -6.10
C VAL A 102 -2.06 -5.45 -5.14
N THR A 103 -0.98 -4.69 -4.97
CA THR A 103 0.14 -5.01 -4.07
C THR A 103 0.19 -4.01 -2.91
N ILE A 104 0.87 -4.39 -1.82
CA ILE A 104 1.14 -3.49 -0.71
C ILE A 104 2.46 -2.76 -0.99
N ALA A 105 2.38 -1.45 -1.16
CA ALA A 105 3.51 -0.58 -1.48
C ALA A 105 4.61 -0.59 -0.40
N GLY A 106 5.83 -0.25 -0.83
CA GLY A 106 7.01 -0.18 0.02
C GLY A 106 6.88 0.87 1.12
N MET A 107 6.90 0.42 2.37
CA MET A 107 6.96 1.28 3.56
C MET A 107 8.04 0.75 4.48
N SER A 108 8.90 1.61 4.98
CA SER A 108 10.14 1.16 5.60
C SER A 108 10.01 0.67 7.03
N PHE A 109 10.85 -0.30 7.37
CA PHE A 109 11.13 -0.59 8.77
C PHE A 109 11.82 0.61 9.42
N GLY A 110 11.27 1.07 10.54
CA GLY A 110 11.61 2.36 11.16
C GLY A 110 10.47 3.38 11.02
N SER A 111 9.83 3.45 9.85
CA SER A 111 8.55 4.17 9.68
C SER A 111 7.37 3.33 10.18
N LEU A 112 7.45 2.02 9.96
CA LEU A 112 6.53 1.02 10.50
C LEU A 112 7.24 0.14 11.53
N SER A 113 6.48 -0.38 12.48
CA SER A 113 6.96 -1.38 13.44
C SER A 113 7.06 -2.77 12.80
N ALA A 114 7.83 -3.67 13.42
CA ALA A 114 7.93 -5.07 13.01
C ALA A 114 6.56 -5.77 13.00
N GLN A 115 5.71 -5.46 13.99
CA GLN A 115 4.35 -6.01 14.09
C GLN A 115 3.44 -5.51 12.97
N ALA A 116 3.61 -4.26 12.53
CA ALA A 116 2.88 -3.74 11.39
C ALA A 116 3.32 -4.43 10.09
N LYS A 117 4.62 -4.65 9.92
CA LYS A 117 5.19 -5.41 8.79
C LYS A 117 4.69 -6.85 8.74
N GLU A 118 4.69 -7.54 9.88
CA GLU A 118 4.10 -8.87 10.02
C GLU A 118 2.62 -8.88 9.61
N ALA A 119 1.82 -7.95 10.12
CA ALA A 119 0.40 -7.87 9.83
C ALA A 119 0.14 -7.66 8.32
N LEU A 120 0.93 -6.80 7.66
CA LEU A 120 0.87 -6.60 6.22
C LEU A 120 1.25 -7.88 5.46
N GLY A 121 2.32 -8.57 5.86
CA GLY A 121 2.72 -9.84 5.27
C GLY A 121 1.63 -10.91 5.35
N ARG A 122 1.03 -11.11 6.53
CA ARG A 122 -0.08 -12.05 6.72
C ARG A 122 -1.29 -11.68 5.86
N GLY A 123 -1.64 -10.39 5.81
CA GLY A 123 -2.76 -9.89 5.01
C GLY A 123 -2.54 -10.09 3.51
N ALA A 124 -1.34 -9.75 3.01
CA ALA A 124 -0.97 -9.93 1.62
C ALA A 124 -0.99 -11.42 1.23
N SER A 125 -0.38 -12.29 2.04
CA SER A 125 -0.39 -13.74 1.82
C SER A 125 -1.80 -14.31 1.78
N ALA A 126 -2.68 -13.87 2.67
CA ALA A 126 -4.09 -14.29 2.69
C ALA A 126 -4.85 -13.82 1.45
N ALA A 127 -4.58 -12.59 0.98
CA ALA A 127 -5.16 -12.06 -0.26
C ALA A 127 -4.51 -12.64 -1.54
N GLY A 128 -3.38 -13.36 -1.41
CA GLY A 128 -2.61 -13.88 -2.52
C GLY A 128 -1.90 -12.80 -3.32
N THR A 129 -1.38 -11.78 -2.64
CA THR A 129 -0.60 -10.68 -3.24
C THR A 129 0.74 -10.47 -2.52
N SER A 130 1.53 -9.51 -2.99
CA SER A 130 2.86 -9.21 -2.47
C SER A 130 2.90 -7.99 -1.54
N THR A 131 3.95 -7.95 -0.72
CA THR A 131 4.43 -6.78 0.03
C THR A 131 5.78 -6.31 -0.52
N THR A 132 6.10 -5.04 -0.31
CA THR A 132 7.43 -4.47 -0.61
C THR A 132 8.12 -3.97 0.68
N THR A 133 9.42 -4.27 0.84
CA THR A 133 10.17 -4.01 2.09
C THR A 133 10.31 -2.54 2.49
N GLY A 134 10.27 -1.59 1.55
CA GLY A 134 10.67 -0.21 1.86
C GLY A 134 12.19 -0.02 1.94
N ASP A 135 12.63 1.20 2.28
CA ASP A 135 14.07 1.57 2.40
C ASP A 135 14.79 1.00 3.63
N GLY A 136 14.05 0.41 4.58
CA GLY A 136 14.58 -0.14 5.83
C GLY A 136 15.19 -1.53 5.71
N GLY A 137 15.10 -2.16 4.53
CA GLY A 137 15.49 -3.55 4.30
C GLY A 137 14.44 -4.56 4.76
N MET A 138 14.75 -5.84 4.57
CA MET A 138 13.87 -6.96 4.95
C MET A 138 14.05 -7.31 6.43
N THR A 139 12.93 -7.40 7.16
CA THR A 139 12.91 -7.96 8.52
C THR A 139 12.54 -9.45 8.49
N GLU A 140 12.89 -10.18 9.56
CA GLU A 140 12.57 -11.59 9.67
C GLU A 140 11.05 -11.82 9.70
N GLU A 141 10.32 -10.97 10.44
CA GLU A 141 8.86 -11.06 10.57
C GLU A 141 8.16 -10.86 9.22
N GLU A 142 8.64 -9.91 8.41
CA GLU A 142 8.09 -9.67 7.06
C GLU A 142 8.35 -10.87 6.14
N ARG A 143 9.56 -11.46 6.20
CA ARG A 143 9.90 -12.62 5.37
C ARG A 143 9.13 -13.86 5.75
N GLN A 144 8.97 -14.15 7.05
CA GLN A 144 8.25 -15.33 7.55
C GLN A 144 6.76 -15.30 7.23
N HIS A 145 6.18 -14.11 7.07
CA HIS A 145 4.73 -13.96 6.93
C HIS A 145 4.25 -13.53 5.54
N SER A 146 5.17 -13.19 4.64
CA SER A 146 4.86 -12.86 3.24
C SER A 146 5.15 -14.06 2.33
N SER A 147 4.15 -14.56 1.61
CA SER A 147 4.33 -15.60 0.58
C SER A 147 5.09 -15.07 -0.63
N THR A 148 4.94 -13.78 -0.92
CA THR A 148 5.64 -13.08 -1.99
C THR A 148 6.12 -11.74 -1.43
N LEU A 149 7.44 -11.59 -1.31
CA LEU A 149 8.07 -10.38 -0.78
C LEU A 149 8.98 -9.77 -1.84
N VAL A 150 8.68 -8.52 -2.20
CA VAL A 150 9.47 -7.70 -3.11
C VAL A 150 10.48 -6.90 -2.30
N TYR A 151 11.76 -7.03 -2.65
CA TYR A 151 12.82 -6.27 -2.00
C TYR A 151 13.05 -4.94 -2.70
N GLN A 152 12.93 -3.84 -1.96
CA GLN A 152 13.18 -2.52 -2.53
C GLN A 152 14.69 -2.20 -2.51
N TYR A 153 15.25 -1.89 -3.68
CA TYR A 153 16.64 -1.52 -3.86
C TYR A 153 16.79 -0.05 -4.24
N LEU A 154 17.25 0.76 -3.28
CA LEU A 154 17.39 2.20 -3.48
C LEU A 154 18.83 2.61 -3.81
N PRO A 155 19.02 3.76 -4.50
CA PRO A 155 20.35 4.32 -4.77
C PRO A 155 21.19 4.55 -3.51
N SER A 156 20.54 4.91 -2.39
CA SER A 156 21.18 5.12 -1.09
C SER A 156 21.69 3.83 -0.45
N ARG A 157 21.17 2.66 -0.87
CA ARG A 157 21.48 1.33 -0.33
C ARG A 157 21.24 1.21 1.19
N TYR A 158 20.34 2.03 1.75
CA TYR A 158 19.89 1.84 3.13
C TYR A 158 19.22 0.50 3.30
N GLY A 159 19.47 -0.15 4.45
CA GLY A 159 18.94 -1.47 4.77
C GLY A 159 19.36 -2.59 3.81
N MET A 160 20.24 -2.34 2.83
CA MET A 160 20.57 -3.29 1.77
C MET A 160 21.43 -4.44 2.31
N ASN A 161 20.88 -5.65 2.24
CA ASN A 161 21.59 -6.87 2.56
C ASN A 161 21.57 -7.82 1.34
N PRO A 162 22.74 -8.19 0.76
CA PRO A 162 22.83 -9.15 -0.32
C PRO A 162 22.17 -10.50 -0.02
N ASP A 163 22.17 -10.95 1.22
CA ASP A 163 21.55 -12.22 1.60
C ASP A 163 20.02 -12.12 1.57
N HIS A 164 19.47 -10.98 1.98
CA HIS A 164 18.04 -10.72 1.87
C HIS A 164 17.58 -10.59 0.41
N LEU A 165 18.40 -9.97 -0.45
CA LEU A 165 18.14 -9.89 -1.89
C LEU A 165 18.04 -11.27 -2.54
N ARG A 166 18.85 -12.25 -2.12
CA ARG A 166 18.83 -13.61 -2.68
C ARG A 166 17.59 -14.42 -2.30
N VAL A 167 16.96 -14.09 -1.18
CA VAL A 167 15.77 -14.79 -0.66
C VAL A 167 14.47 -14.02 -0.94
N ALA A 168 14.55 -12.88 -1.62
CA ALA A 168 13.39 -12.14 -2.09
C ALA A 168 12.77 -12.80 -3.33
N ASP A 169 11.48 -12.56 -3.55
CA ASP A 169 10.73 -13.13 -4.67
C ASP A 169 10.80 -12.23 -5.92
N ALA A 170 11.01 -10.92 -5.71
CA ALA A 170 11.30 -9.94 -6.75
C ALA A 170 12.09 -8.75 -6.17
N ILE A 171 12.57 -7.88 -7.05
CA ILE A 171 13.31 -6.67 -6.71
C ILE A 171 12.60 -5.45 -7.34
N GLU A 172 12.41 -4.39 -6.57
CA GLU A 172 11.85 -3.09 -6.99
C GLU A 172 12.91 -1.98 -6.90
#